data_AF-A0A9P9CMK0-F1
#
_entry.id   AF-A0A9P9CMK0-F1
#
_cell.length_a   1.000
_cell.length_b   1.000
_cell.length_c   1.000
_cell.angle_alpha   90.00
_cell.angle_beta   90.00
_cell.angle_gamma   90.00
#
_symmetry.space_group_name_H-M   'P 1'
#
loop_
_entity.id
_entity.type
_entity.pdbx_description
1 polymer ?
#
loop_
_entity_poly.entity_id
_entity_poly.type
_entity_poly.pdbx_seq_one_letter_code
_entity_poly.pdbx_strand_id
1 'polypeptide(L)'
;MGTGSNTRSDYALLEVEMYLVKPGHEDSFTHSSEAQKHPGQWYFHRAPTRSPPPPGSNAPTPGFRGGTRKGLDLTFGGAGATGGILFRSMRRVSDGTLVSGPSLLVDELLNRSRQPSIAALVGTWPTLSAFPSNGTPGLEPHTGLNGVNGTALAFLGPAMHLVSSDAPRSHAVHCSPRIGLDLSHKSVSSSATDPRVRFVAAPYRYFVGPEALTVNGRMQTFIGLYEELLALNVAGAASGANANANANEQRAVLKVAEMMALRSGTAEEYVRYYRAGRKTGDIDKFVGVKTSSPKAYLELVGALRTFLAASDETATIVLSTST
;
A
#
# COMPACT_ATOMS: atom_id res chain seq x y z
N MET A 1 17.01 -40.56 -3.83
CA MET A 1 16.47 -39.38 -4.53
C MET A 1 15.08 -39.12 -3.96
N GLY A 2 14.93 -38.12 -3.10
CA GLY A 2 13.66 -37.82 -2.45
C GLY A 2 12.70 -37.17 -3.44
N THR A 3 11.52 -37.75 -3.61
CA THR A 3 10.39 -37.17 -4.32
C THR A 3 10.03 -35.84 -3.66
N GLY A 4 10.40 -34.72 -4.30
CA GLY A 4 10.09 -33.39 -3.80
C GLY A 4 8.58 -33.21 -3.71
N SER A 5 8.05 -33.25 -2.48
CA SER A 5 6.67 -32.85 -2.20
C SER A 5 6.45 -31.44 -2.76
N ASN A 6 5.46 -31.30 -3.64
CA ASN A 6 5.06 -30.04 -4.22
C ASN A 6 4.38 -29.20 -3.14
N THR A 7 5.16 -28.51 -2.29
CA THR A 7 4.63 -27.79 -1.14
C THR A 7 4.01 -26.47 -1.58
N ARG A 8 2.72 -26.50 -1.92
CA ARG A 8 1.91 -25.29 -2.11
C ARG A 8 1.73 -24.56 -0.77
N SER A 9 1.76 -23.23 -0.80
CA SER A 9 1.44 -22.39 0.37
C SER A 9 0.53 -21.26 -0.09
N ASP A 10 -0.65 -21.18 0.51
CA ASP A 10 -1.64 -20.17 0.18
C ASP A 10 -1.62 -19.03 1.21
N TYR A 11 -1.85 -17.80 0.72
CA TYR A 11 -1.83 -16.58 1.53
C TYR A 11 -3.03 -15.71 1.19
N ALA A 12 -3.68 -15.17 2.22
CA ALA A 12 -4.64 -14.09 2.08
C ALA A 12 -3.91 -12.73 2.14
N LEU A 13 -4.10 -11.88 1.14
CA LEU A 13 -3.54 -10.53 1.11
C LEU A 13 -4.37 -9.62 2.03
N LEU A 14 -3.70 -8.90 2.93
CA LEU A 14 -4.37 -8.06 3.94
C LEU A 14 -4.10 -6.58 3.78
N GLU A 15 -2.98 -6.19 3.17
CA GLU A 15 -2.54 -4.80 3.10
C GLU A 15 -1.68 -4.56 1.86
N VAL A 16 -2.01 -3.50 1.12
CA VAL A 16 -1.25 -3.04 -0.05
C VAL A 16 -1.09 -1.52 -0.07
N GLU A 17 -0.06 -1.03 -0.77
CA GLU A 17 0.11 0.38 -1.11
C GLU A 17 0.22 0.56 -2.63
N MET A 18 -0.44 1.59 -3.15
CA MET A 18 -0.44 1.90 -4.58
C MET A 18 0.49 3.08 -4.87
N TYR A 19 1.22 2.97 -5.99
CA TYR A 19 2.13 3.98 -6.51
C TYR A 19 1.90 4.11 -8.01
N LEU A 20 1.64 5.33 -8.49
CA LEU A 20 1.30 5.57 -9.89
C LEU A 20 1.85 6.91 -10.37
N VAL A 21 2.63 6.87 -11.44
CA VAL A 21 2.98 8.05 -12.23
C VAL A 21 2.30 7.96 -13.59
N LYS A 22 1.48 8.95 -13.92
CA LYS A 22 0.91 9.19 -15.25
C LYS A 22 0.63 10.69 -15.43
N PRO A 23 0.38 11.17 -16.65
CA PRO A 23 -0.06 12.56 -16.84
C PRO A 23 -1.28 12.90 -15.97
N GLY A 24 -1.19 13.98 -15.20
CA GLY A 24 -2.21 14.43 -14.24
C GLY A 24 -2.18 13.69 -12.89
N HIS A 25 -1.21 12.80 -12.68
CA HIS A 25 -1.01 12.06 -11.44
C HIS A 25 0.47 11.71 -11.23
N GLU A 26 1.25 12.70 -10.80
CA GLU A 26 2.70 12.65 -10.71
C GLU A 26 3.19 12.20 -9.32
N ASP A 27 2.86 10.98 -8.91
CA ASP A 27 3.27 10.47 -7.59
C ASP A 27 4.78 10.27 -7.46
N SER A 28 5.45 11.27 -6.90
CA SER A 28 6.90 11.32 -6.68
C SER A 28 7.48 10.21 -5.79
N PHE A 29 6.64 9.40 -5.14
CA PHE A 29 7.08 8.26 -4.34
C PHE A 29 7.16 6.95 -5.15
N THR A 30 6.72 6.95 -6.40
CA THR A 30 6.80 5.80 -7.30
C THR A 30 8.25 5.54 -7.74
N HIS A 31 8.64 4.27 -7.83
CA HIS A 31 9.97 3.90 -8.32
C HIS A 31 10.20 4.26 -9.80
N SER A 32 9.12 4.29 -10.58
CA SER A 32 9.12 4.64 -12.01
C SER A 32 10.11 3.82 -12.84
N SER A 33 10.27 2.54 -12.49
CA SER A 33 11.17 1.63 -13.23
C SER A 33 10.55 1.18 -14.56
N GLU A 34 11.37 0.86 -15.55
CA GLU A 34 10.90 0.31 -16.84
C GLU A 34 10.05 -0.96 -16.67
N ALA A 35 10.38 -1.81 -15.70
CA ALA A 35 9.60 -3.01 -15.39
C ALA A 35 8.16 -2.66 -14.96
N GLN A 36 7.95 -1.56 -14.24
CA GLN A 36 6.64 -1.12 -13.76
C GLN A 36 5.75 -0.52 -14.87
N LYS A 37 6.23 -0.43 -16.12
CA LYS A 37 5.41 -0.08 -17.30
C LYS A 37 4.64 -1.28 -17.87
N HIS A 38 5.03 -2.49 -17.51
CA HIS A 38 4.45 -3.73 -18.03
C HIS A 38 3.50 -4.31 -16.97
N PRO A 39 2.18 -4.30 -17.17
CA PRO A 39 1.24 -4.71 -16.13
C PRO A 39 1.28 -6.22 -15.89
N GLY A 40 0.88 -6.64 -14.69
CA GLY A 40 0.67 -8.04 -14.34
C GLY A 40 1.95 -8.83 -14.08
N GLN A 41 3.05 -8.15 -13.74
CA GLN A 41 4.33 -8.79 -13.43
C GLN A 41 4.72 -8.57 -11.97
N TRP A 42 5.46 -9.53 -11.42
CA TRP A 42 6.13 -9.38 -10.14
C TRP A 42 7.36 -8.48 -10.28
N TYR A 43 7.44 -7.46 -9.44
CA TYR A 43 8.57 -6.56 -9.36
C TYR A 43 9.15 -6.54 -7.94
N PHE A 44 10.31 -7.17 -7.77
CA PHE A 44 11.08 -7.03 -6.54
C PHE A 44 11.87 -5.72 -6.56
N HIS A 45 11.86 -5.00 -5.43
CA HIS A 45 12.55 -3.71 -5.32
C HIS A 45 14.03 -3.83 -5.64
N ARG A 46 14.52 -2.91 -6.49
CA ARG A 46 15.93 -2.86 -6.94
C ARG A 46 16.69 -1.72 -6.29
N ALA A 47 17.99 -1.90 -6.14
CA ALA A 47 18.88 -0.81 -5.74
C ALA A 47 18.84 0.31 -6.80
N PRO A 48 19.03 1.59 -6.43
CA PRO A 48 19.06 2.67 -7.40
C PRO A 48 20.23 2.46 -8.38
N THR A 49 19.98 2.63 -9.67
CA THR A 49 21.06 2.81 -10.65
C THR A 49 21.61 4.22 -10.51
N ARG A 50 22.90 4.35 -10.17
CA ARG A 50 23.59 5.62 -10.32
C ARG A 50 23.96 5.77 -11.79
N SER A 51 23.20 6.63 -12.48
CA SER A 51 23.36 7.00 -13.89
C SER A 51 23.01 5.90 -14.91
N PRO A 52 22.44 6.26 -16.08
CA PRO A 52 22.40 5.34 -17.21
C PRO A 52 23.84 4.93 -17.57
N PRO A 53 24.10 3.63 -17.76
CA PRO A 53 25.36 3.21 -18.34
C PRO A 53 25.61 3.93 -19.68
N PRO A 54 26.84 4.36 -20.00
CA PRO A 54 27.15 4.85 -21.33
C PRO A 54 26.78 3.79 -22.38
N PRO A 55 26.33 4.22 -23.58
CA PRO A 55 25.93 3.30 -24.64
C PRO A 55 27.08 2.33 -24.96
N GLY A 56 26.80 1.02 -24.89
CA GLY A 56 27.81 -0.02 -25.12
C GLY A 56 28.48 -0.60 -23.86
N SER A 57 28.13 -0.14 -22.65
CA SER A 57 28.62 -0.77 -21.42
C SER A 57 27.71 -1.92 -20.94
N ASN A 58 28.31 -3.08 -20.66
CA ASN A 58 27.70 -4.20 -19.94
C ASN A 58 27.58 -3.89 -18.44
N ALA A 59 27.06 -2.71 -18.08
CA ALA A 59 26.93 -2.37 -16.68
C ALA A 59 25.99 -3.36 -15.99
N PRO A 60 26.37 -3.90 -14.82
CA PRO A 60 25.56 -4.89 -14.14
C PRO A 60 24.17 -4.32 -13.86
N THR A 61 23.15 -5.10 -14.21
CA THR A 61 21.75 -4.82 -13.84
C THR A 61 21.72 -4.48 -12.35
N PRO A 62 21.06 -3.39 -11.92
CA PRO A 62 20.96 -3.06 -10.51
C PRO A 62 20.44 -4.26 -9.72
N GLY A 63 21.24 -4.66 -8.72
CA GLY A 63 20.91 -5.77 -7.84
C GLY A 63 19.60 -5.53 -7.08
N PHE A 64 18.97 -6.61 -6.65
CA PHE A 64 17.81 -6.53 -5.76
C PHE A 64 18.21 -5.89 -4.43
N ARG A 65 17.28 -5.15 -3.81
CA ARG A 65 17.51 -4.64 -2.45
C ARG A 65 17.59 -5.81 -1.48
N GLY A 66 18.48 -5.70 -0.50
CA GLY A 66 18.58 -6.62 0.64
C GLY A 66 18.11 -5.99 1.95
N GLY A 67 18.19 -6.74 3.05
CA GLY A 67 17.87 -6.27 4.40
C GLY A 67 16.43 -5.78 4.56
N THR A 68 16.23 -4.66 5.27
CA THR A 68 14.92 -4.05 5.55
C THR A 68 14.34 -3.22 4.41
N ARG A 69 15.00 -3.22 3.24
CA ARG A 69 14.57 -2.46 2.06
C ARG A 69 14.05 -3.35 0.92
N LYS A 70 13.78 -4.63 1.22
CA LYS A 70 13.13 -5.56 0.29
C LYS A 70 11.65 -5.19 0.20
N GLY A 71 11.10 -5.37 -0.99
CA GLY A 71 9.68 -5.20 -1.27
C GLY A 71 9.31 -5.92 -2.55
N LEU A 72 8.03 -6.20 -2.70
CA LEU A 72 7.44 -6.89 -3.83
C LEU A 72 6.22 -6.09 -4.28
N ASP A 73 6.23 -5.67 -5.54
CA ASP A 73 5.11 -4.99 -6.17
C ASP A 73 4.46 -5.91 -7.21
N LEU A 74 3.14 -5.78 -7.37
CA LEU A 74 2.46 -6.12 -8.62
C LEU A 74 2.50 -4.89 -9.54
N THR A 75 3.08 -5.04 -10.72
CA THR A 75 3.11 -3.94 -11.71
C THR A 75 1.73 -3.73 -12.33
N PHE A 76 1.36 -2.47 -12.56
CA PHE A 76 0.08 -2.11 -13.19
C PHE A 76 0.16 -0.88 -14.09
N GLY A 77 1.37 -0.45 -14.46
CA GLY A 77 1.56 0.58 -15.48
C GLY A 77 1.15 0.12 -16.88
N GLY A 78 1.30 1.02 -17.85
CA GLY A 78 0.87 0.84 -19.25
C GLY A 78 0.38 2.16 -19.83
N ALA A 79 0.35 2.28 -21.17
CA ALA A 79 -0.18 3.46 -21.89
C ALA A 79 0.34 4.82 -21.36
N GLY A 80 1.66 4.94 -21.16
CA GLY A 80 2.29 6.17 -20.64
C GLY A 80 2.26 6.30 -19.10
N ALA A 81 1.76 5.28 -18.39
CA ALA A 81 1.81 5.19 -16.94
C ALA A 81 2.87 4.19 -16.46
N THR A 82 3.41 4.45 -15.28
CA THR A 82 4.28 3.53 -14.54
C THR A 82 3.75 3.35 -13.13
N GLY A 83 3.59 2.12 -12.67
CA GLY A 83 2.98 1.89 -11.35
C GLY A 83 3.23 0.51 -10.76
N GLY A 84 3.20 0.46 -9.44
CA GLY A 84 3.35 -0.75 -8.64
C GLY A 84 2.41 -0.77 -7.43
N ILE A 85 1.86 -1.94 -7.12
CA ILE A 85 1.08 -2.22 -5.92
C ILE A 85 1.98 -2.99 -4.97
N LEU A 86 2.54 -2.30 -3.99
CA LEU A 86 3.42 -2.89 -2.97
C LEU A 86 2.61 -3.76 -2.03
N PHE A 87 3.02 -5.02 -1.87
CA PHE A 87 2.42 -5.92 -0.91
C PHE A 87 3.06 -5.71 0.47
N ARG A 88 2.23 -5.54 1.49
CA ARG A 88 2.70 -5.17 2.83
C ARG A 88 2.43 -6.22 3.87
N SER A 89 1.21 -6.74 3.91
CA SER A 89 0.84 -7.75 4.89
C SER A 89 0.02 -8.86 4.24
N MET A 90 0.32 -10.10 4.64
CA MET A 90 -0.40 -11.30 4.20
C MET A 90 -0.54 -12.27 5.36
N ARG A 91 -1.55 -13.13 5.31
CA ARG A 91 -1.80 -14.18 6.30
C ARG A 91 -1.69 -15.54 5.63
N ARG A 92 -0.84 -16.41 6.16
CA ARG A 92 -0.74 -17.79 5.69
C ARG A 92 -2.03 -18.53 6.01
N VAL A 93 -2.63 -19.18 5.02
CA VAL A 93 -3.93 -19.85 5.17
C VAL A 93 -3.82 -21.09 6.07
N SER A 94 -2.71 -21.82 5.99
CA SER A 94 -2.55 -23.11 6.68
C SER A 94 -2.53 -23.01 8.21
N ASP A 95 -2.05 -21.91 8.76
CA ASP A 95 -1.85 -21.76 10.21
C ASP A 95 -2.22 -20.36 10.75
N GLY A 96 -2.73 -19.47 9.90
CA GLY A 96 -3.12 -18.12 10.30
C GLY A 96 -1.95 -17.17 10.60
N THR A 97 -0.70 -17.58 10.38
CA THR A 97 0.48 -16.74 10.63
C THR A 97 0.40 -15.43 9.85
N LEU A 98 0.43 -14.31 10.57
CA LEU A 98 0.50 -12.97 9.98
C LEU A 98 1.96 -12.62 9.64
N VAL A 99 2.20 -12.27 8.38
CA VAL A 99 3.45 -11.67 7.92
C VAL A 99 3.18 -10.20 7.63
N SER A 100 3.72 -9.31 8.46
CA SER A 100 3.47 -7.86 8.38
C SER A 100 4.75 -7.07 8.12
N GLY A 101 4.85 -6.48 6.93
CA GLY A 101 5.98 -5.69 6.46
C GLY A 101 6.51 -6.20 5.11
N PRO A 102 6.77 -5.31 4.13
CA PRO A 102 7.24 -5.71 2.80
C PRO A 102 8.49 -6.61 2.80
N SER A 103 9.46 -6.31 3.66
CA SER A 103 10.69 -7.11 3.72
C SER A 103 10.48 -8.48 4.34
N LEU A 104 9.61 -8.59 5.35
CA LEU A 104 9.28 -9.86 5.99
C LEU A 104 8.46 -10.74 5.06
N LEU A 105 7.60 -10.14 4.23
CA LEU A 105 6.91 -10.84 3.15
C LEU A 105 7.90 -11.48 2.19
N VAL A 106 8.91 -10.73 1.74
CA VAL A 106 9.96 -11.28 0.88
C VAL A 106 10.76 -12.38 1.58
N ASP A 107 11.08 -12.21 2.87
CA ASP A 107 11.77 -13.26 3.65
C ASP A 107 10.95 -14.53 3.78
N GLU A 108 9.64 -14.40 3.99
CA GLU A 108 8.72 -15.54 3.99
C GLU A 108 8.76 -16.26 2.64
N LEU A 109 8.69 -15.55 1.51
CA LEU A 109 8.77 -16.17 0.19
C LEU A 109 10.09 -16.91 -0.02
N LEU A 110 11.23 -16.29 0.33
CA LEU A 110 12.54 -16.92 0.24
C LEU A 110 12.63 -18.19 1.09
N ASN A 111 12.12 -18.14 2.32
CA ASN A 111 12.10 -19.28 3.23
C ASN A 111 11.25 -20.43 2.69
N ARG A 112 10.04 -20.15 2.20
CA ARG A 112 9.13 -21.17 1.66
C ARG A 112 9.63 -21.77 0.35
N SER A 113 10.27 -20.97 -0.49
CA SER A 113 10.89 -21.44 -1.73
C SER A 113 12.29 -22.05 -1.52
N ARG A 114 12.83 -22.00 -0.30
CA ARG A 114 14.20 -22.44 0.05
C ARG A 114 15.28 -21.79 -0.82
N GLN A 115 15.09 -20.50 -1.11
CA GLN A 115 16.00 -19.73 -1.95
C GLN A 115 16.84 -18.79 -1.09
N PRO A 116 18.17 -18.70 -1.31
CA PRO A 116 19.06 -17.89 -0.47
C PRO A 116 18.98 -16.39 -0.79
N SER A 117 18.38 -16.01 -1.92
CA SER A 117 18.26 -14.62 -2.34
C SER A 117 17.13 -14.43 -3.36
N ILE A 118 16.70 -13.17 -3.53
CA ILE A 118 15.72 -12.81 -4.57
C ILE A 118 16.25 -13.18 -5.96
N ALA A 119 17.54 -13.01 -6.22
CA ALA A 119 18.15 -13.37 -7.50
C ALA A 119 18.05 -14.87 -7.77
N ALA A 120 18.32 -15.70 -6.76
CA ALA A 120 18.18 -17.15 -6.87
C ALA A 120 16.71 -17.54 -7.09
N LEU A 121 15.78 -16.94 -6.33
CA LEU A 121 14.33 -17.17 -6.48
C LEU A 121 13.85 -16.82 -7.90
N VAL A 122 14.10 -15.59 -8.36
CA VAL A 122 13.70 -15.15 -9.70
C VAL A 122 14.36 -15.98 -10.78
N GLY A 123 15.61 -16.42 -10.59
CA GLY A 123 16.30 -17.32 -11.52
C GLY A 123 15.64 -18.69 -11.67
N THR A 124 14.79 -19.11 -10.72
CA THR A 124 14.00 -20.35 -10.83
C THR A 124 12.61 -20.15 -11.44
N TRP A 125 12.16 -18.91 -11.63
CA TRP A 125 10.82 -18.62 -12.15
C TRP A 125 10.83 -18.63 -13.69
N PRO A 126 9.93 -19.39 -14.34
CA PRO A 126 9.85 -19.40 -15.80
C PRO A 126 9.32 -18.09 -16.38
N THR A 127 8.55 -17.34 -15.58
CA THR A 127 7.98 -16.04 -15.94
C THR A 127 7.79 -15.19 -14.69
N LEU A 128 7.80 -13.87 -14.87
CA LEU A 128 7.40 -12.91 -13.83
C LEU A 128 5.90 -12.66 -13.81
N SER A 129 5.09 -13.32 -14.66
CA SER A 129 3.64 -13.15 -14.66
C SER A 129 3.05 -13.43 -13.28
N ALA A 130 2.33 -12.46 -12.73
CA ALA A 130 1.60 -12.61 -11.49
C ALA A 130 0.32 -13.42 -11.65
N PHE A 131 -0.17 -13.54 -12.89
CA PHE A 131 -1.39 -14.27 -13.20
C PHE A 131 -1.07 -15.59 -13.89
N PRO A 132 -1.88 -16.64 -13.67
CA PRO A 132 -1.76 -17.88 -14.41
C PRO A 132 -2.00 -17.62 -15.90
N SER A 133 -1.19 -18.24 -16.76
CA SER A 133 -1.39 -18.15 -18.21
C SER A 133 -2.69 -18.89 -18.57
N ASN A 134 -3.61 -18.21 -19.27
CA ASN A 134 -4.78 -18.84 -19.87
C ASN A 134 -4.30 -19.96 -20.81
N GLY A 135 -4.50 -21.22 -20.40
CA GLY A 135 -3.91 -22.40 -21.06
C GLY A 135 -3.09 -23.30 -20.13
N THR A 136 -3.10 -23.06 -18.82
CA THR A 136 -2.51 -23.98 -17.83
C THR A 136 -3.58 -24.92 -17.28
N PRO A 137 -3.75 -26.15 -17.81
CA PRO A 137 -4.64 -27.14 -17.19
C PRO A 137 -4.06 -27.53 -15.83
N GLY A 138 -4.77 -27.18 -14.74
CA GLY A 138 -4.38 -27.55 -13.37
C GLY A 138 -4.57 -26.50 -12.28
N LEU A 139 -5.03 -25.28 -12.60
CA LEU A 139 -5.38 -24.23 -11.62
C LEU A 139 -6.88 -23.93 -11.58
N GLU A 140 -7.72 -24.90 -11.95
CA GLU A 140 -9.17 -24.81 -11.72
C GLU A 140 -9.44 -24.74 -10.20
N PRO A 141 -10.33 -23.84 -9.74
CA PRO A 141 -10.85 -23.88 -8.39
C PRO A 141 -11.60 -25.19 -8.22
N HIS A 142 -11.17 -26.02 -7.26
CA HIS A 142 -11.82 -27.30 -6.98
C HIS A 142 -13.29 -27.08 -6.57
N THR A 143 -14.17 -27.09 -7.56
CA THR A 143 -15.58 -27.43 -7.39
C THR A 143 -15.76 -28.86 -7.94
N GLY A 144 -16.09 -29.79 -7.05
CA GLY A 144 -16.72 -31.10 -7.32
C GLY A 144 -16.27 -31.96 -8.51
N LEU A 145 -15.67 -33.12 -8.20
CA LEU A 145 -15.80 -34.43 -8.86
C LEU A 145 -16.48 -34.48 -10.26
N ASN A 146 -15.72 -34.77 -11.33
CA ASN A 146 -15.83 -36.01 -12.12
C ASN A 146 -14.91 -36.01 -13.37
N GLY A 147 -14.01 -36.99 -13.38
CA GLY A 147 -13.28 -37.61 -14.50
C GLY A 147 -13.06 -36.87 -15.82
N VAL A 148 -11.81 -36.48 -16.09
CA VAL A 148 -11.12 -36.75 -17.37
C VAL A 148 -9.63 -37.00 -17.10
N ASN A 149 -9.10 -38.05 -17.70
CA ASN A 149 -7.70 -38.47 -17.63
C ASN A 149 -6.75 -37.48 -18.33
N GLY A 150 -5.63 -37.18 -17.67
CA GLY A 150 -4.32 -37.04 -18.31
C GLY A 150 -4.00 -35.73 -19.05
N THR A 151 -3.35 -34.79 -18.36
CA THR A 151 -1.89 -34.55 -18.47
C THR A 151 -1.50 -33.51 -17.42
N ALA A 152 -0.88 -33.97 -16.33
CA ALA A 152 -0.22 -33.10 -15.36
C ALA A 152 1.03 -32.49 -16.03
N LEU A 153 0.93 -31.26 -16.52
CA LEU A 153 2.09 -30.50 -16.96
C LEU A 153 2.79 -29.94 -15.72
N ALA A 154 3.88 -30.60 -15.37
CA ALA A 154 4.83 -30.18 -14.37
C ALA A 154 5.43 -28.82 -14.75
N PHE A 155 4.96 -27.75 -14.11
CA PHE A 155 5.79 -26.56 -13.92
C PHE A 155 6.93 -26.94 -12.97
N LEU A 156 8.12 -27.19 -13.52
CA LEU A 156 9.29 -27.68 -12.79
C LEU A 156 10.01 -26.59 -11.95
N GLY A 157 9.44 -25.39 -11.83
CA GLY A 157 9.99 -24.30 -11.02
C GLY A 157 8.95 -23.76 -10.03
N PRO A 158 9.38 -23.27 -8.86
CA PRO A 158 8.48 -22.55 -7.95
C PRO A 158 7.91 -21.33 -8.69
N ALA A 159 6.64 -21.05 -8.48
CA ALA A 159 5.98 -19.87 -9.01
C ALA A 159 5.03 -19.31 -7.95
N MET A 160 4.73 -18.02 -8.06
CA MET A 160 3.75 -17.34 -7.23
C MET A 160 2.69 -16.74 -8.14
N HIS A 161 1.43 -17.00 -7.83
CA HIS A 161 0.29 -16.54 -8.61
C HIS A 161 -0.71 -15.84 -7.72
N LEU A 162 -1.29 -14.77 -8.24
CA LEU A 162 -2.51 -14.18 -7.72
C LEU A 162 -3.70 -14.94 -8.28
N VAL A 163 -4.56 -15.37 -7.36
CA VAL A 163 -5.80 -16.05 -7.67
C VAL A 163 -6.94 -15.30 -6.99
N SER A 164 -8.11 -15.28 -7.62
CA SER A 164 -9.32 -14.84 -6.95
C SER A 164 -9.67 -15.84 -5.86
N SER A 165 -10.18 -15.35 -4.74
CA SER A 165 -10.75 -16.21 -3.71
C SER A 165 -12.24 -16.32 -3.94
N ASP A 166 -12.77 -17.55 -3.97
CA ASP A 166 -14.22 -17.81 -4.00
C ASP A 166 -14.87 -17.62 -2.62
N ALA A 167 -14.05 -17.40 -1.57
CA ALA A 167 -14.57 -17.10 -0.25
C ALA A 167 -15.36 -15.78 -0.28
N PRO A 168 -16.55 -15.71 0.35
CA PRO A 168 -17.31 -14.48 0.45
C PRO A 168 -16.44 -13.34 1.00
N ARG A 169 -16.55 -12.15 0.40
CA ARG A 169 -15.90 -10.94 0.92
C ARG A 169 -16.50 -10.61 2.29
N SER A 170 -15.85 -11.07 3.35
CA SER A 170 -16.31 -10.88 4.72
C SER A 170 -15.75 -9.62 5.39
N HIS A 171 -14.80 -8.93 4.75
CA HIS A 171 -14.11 -7.79 5.34
C HIS A 171 -14.31 -6.52 4.52
N ALA A 172 -14.60 -5.42 5.21
CA ALA A 172 -14.56 -4.09 4.62
C ALA A 172 -13.12 -3.71 4.25
N VAL A 173 -12.95 -3.09 3.09
CA VAL A 173 -11.67 -2.53 2.65
C VAL A 173 -11.60 -1.08 3.12
N HIS A 174 -10.62 -0.80 3.95
CA HIS A 174 -10.34 0.55 4.45
C HIS A 174 -9.16 1.16 3.70
N CYS A 175 -9.06 2.48 3.73
CA CYS A 175 -7.95 3.21 3.15
C CYS A 175 -7.26 4.14 4.16
N SER A 176 -5.98 4.42 3.94
CA SER A 176 -5.21 5.37 4.74
C SER A 176 -4.07 5.99 3.94
N PRO A 177 -3.40 7.02 4.48
CA PRO A 177 -2.09 7.40 3.97
C PRO A 177 -1.10 6.23 3.99
N ARG A 178 -0.08 6.33 3.14
CA ARG A 178 0.99 5.34 3.04
C ARG A 178 1.98 5.45 4.20
N ILE A 179 2.63 4.35 4.52
CA ILE A 179 3.57 4.23 5.63
C ILE A 179 4.94 4.76 5.22
N GLY A 180 5.50 5.61 6.08
CA GLY A 180 6.89 6.08 5.93
C GLY A 180 7.07 7.20 4.92
N LEU A 181 5.99 7.84 4.46
CA LEU A 181 6.07 9.06 3.66
C LEU A 181 6.09 10.30 4.56
N ASP A 182 6.93 11.27 4.19
CA ASP A 182 7.08 12.55 4.87
C ASP A 182 7.55 13.64 3.89
N LEU A 183 7.69 14.87 4.42
CA LEU A 183 8.16 16.05 3.69
C LEU A 183 9.65 16.33 3.91
N SER A 184 10.43 15.36 4.41
CA SER A 184 11.85 15.57 4.77
C SER A 184 12.80 15.67 3.58
N HIS A 185 12.33 15.37 2.37
CA HIS A 185 13.17 15.38 1.19
C HIS A 185 13.50 16.81 0.76
N LYS A 186 14.77 17.04 0.38
CA LYS A 186 15.31 18.37 0.08
C LYS A 186 14.64 19.08 -1.10
N SER A 187 13.98 18.33 -1.98
CA SER A 187 13.26 18.91 -3.12
C SER A 187 11.86 19.40 -2.79
N VAL A 188 11.37 19.18 -1.56
CA VAL A 188 10.02 19.57 -1.17
C VAL A 188 9.97 21.08 -1.00
N SER A 189 8.96 21.68 -1.60
CA SER A 189 8.53 23.04 -1.34
C SER A 189 7.16 23.02 -0.65
N SER A 190 6.87 24.06 0.14
CA SER A 190 5.55 24.26 0.75
C SER A 190 4.53 24.78 -0.27
N SER A 191 4.32 24.03 -1.34
CA SER A 191 3.39 24.35 -2.41
C SER A 191 2.30 23.28 -2.52
N ALA A 192 1.05 23.69 -2.74
CA ALA A 192 -0.06 22.77 -2.97
C ALA A 192 0.05 21.98 -4.29
N THR A 193 0.90 22.47 -5.20
CA THR A 193 1.23 21.77 -6.45
C THR A 193 2.46 20.88 -6.31
N ASP A 194 3.19 20.93 -5.20
CA ASP A 194 4.31 20.03 -4.95
C ASP A 194 3.78 18.58 -4.83
N PRO A 195 4.24 17.65 -5.67
CA PRO A 195 3.69 16.30 -5.66
C PRO A 195 3.86 15.60 -4.30
N ARG A 196 4.93 15.86 -3.56
CA ARG A 196 5.11 15.24 -2.23
C ARG A 196 4.06 15.76 -1.25
N VAL A 197 3.77 17.05 -1.27
CA VAL A 197 2.71 17.67 -0.45
C VAL A 197 1.36 17.03 -0.77
N ARG A 198 1.04 16.81 -2.05
CA ARG A 198 -0.23 16.18 -2.48
C ARG A 198 -0.36 14.73 -2.04
N PHE A 199 0.73 13.96 -2.08
CA PHE A 199 0.67 12.49 -1.97
C PHE A 199 1.04 11.91 -0.61
N VAL A 200 1.64 12.68 0.32
CA VAL A 200 2.00 12.18 1.66
C VAL A 200 0.77 11.74 2.46
N ALA A 201 -0.27 12.58 2.50
CA ALA A 201 -1.50 12.30 3.23
C ALA A 201 -2.59 11.64 2.37
N ALA A 202 -2.32 11.32 1.10
CA ALA A 202 -3.33 10.78 0.20
C ALA A 202 -3.61 9.29 0.48
N PRO A 203 -4.86 8.81 0.35
CA PRO A 203 -5.30 7.49 0.82
C PRO A 203 -4.90 6.33 -0.11
N TYR A 204 -3.61 6.17 -0.39
CA TYR A 204 -3.07 5.16 -1.32
C TYR A 204 -2.66 3.84 -0.64
N ARG A 205 -3.01 3.64 0.62
CA ARG A 205 -2.85 2.36 1.33
C ARG A 205 -4.21 1.73 1.55
N TYR A 206 -4.37 0.46 1.19
CA TYR A 206 -5.62 -0.28 1.31
C TYR A 206 -5.43 -1.52 2.17
N PHE A 207 -6.38 -1.80 3.06
CA PHE A 207 -6.25 -2.91 3.98
C PHE A 207 -7.59 -3.45 4.50
N VAL A 208 -7.54 -4.67 5.02
CA VAL A 208 -8.63 -5.34 5.75
C VAL A 208 -8.13 -5.79 7.13
N GLY A 209 -9.04 -5.98 8.08
CA GLY A 209 -8.69 -6.45 9.44
C GLY A 209 -7.74 -5.51 10.20
N PRO A 210 -8.13 -4.25 10.44
CA PRO A 210 -7.28 -3.25 11.09
C PRO A 210 -6.71 -3.69 12.45
N GLU A 211 -7.42 -4.54 13.18
CA GLU A 211 -7.01 -5.10 14.47
C GLU A 211 -5.71 -5.93 14.37
N ALA A 212 -5.41 -6.46 13.19
CA ALA A 212 -4.19 -7.21 12.92
C ALA A 212 -3.00 -6.31 12.53
N LEU A 213 -3.24 -5.05 12.16
CA LEU A 213 -2.24 -4.13 11.58
C LEU A 213 -1.70 -3.14 12.61
N THR A 214 -1.21 -3.65 13.74
CA THR A 214 -0.87 -2.84 14.92
C THR A 214 0.60 -2.45 15.02
N VAL A 215 1.50 -3.15 14.31
CA VAL A 215 2.95 -2.98 14.42
C VAL A 215 3.47 -1.84 13.53
N ASN A 216 3.07 -1.83 12.26
CA ASN A 216 3.52 -0.83 11.28
C ASN A 216 2.36 0.05 10.84
N GLY A 217 2.61 1.35 10.70
CA GLY A 217 1.62 2.27 10.17
C GLY A 217 0.44 2.55 11.08
N ARG A 218 0.56 2.33 12.40
CA ARG A 218 -0.54 2.54 13.36
C ARG A 218 -1.17 3.92 13.22
N MET A 219 -0.38 4.98 13.04
CA MET A 219 -0.90 6.35 12.91
C MET A 219 -1.68 6.54 11.59
N GLN A 220 -1.19 5.92 10.51
CA GLN A 220 -1.81 5.91 9.19
C GLN A 220 -3.17 5.21 9.27
N THR A 221 -3.20 3.97 9.79
CA THR A 221 -4.43 3.22 10.00
C THR A 221 -5.42 4.02 10.84
N PHE A 222 -4.96 4.63 11.93
CA PHE A 222 -5.81 5.45 12.79
C PHE A 222 -6.45 6.61 12.01
N ILE A 223 -5.66 7.42 11.32
CA ILE A 223 -6.20 8.60 10.66
C ILE A 223 -7.12 8.23 9.49
N GLY A 224 -6.82 7.15 8.75
CA GLY A 224 -7.68 6.65 7.68
C GLY A 224 -9.06 6.24 8.18
N LEU A 225 -9.10 5.39 9.22
CA LEU A 225 -10.37 4.95 9.83
C LEU A 225 -11.13 6.11 10.49
N TYR A 226 -10.41 7.04 11.11
CA TYR A 226 -11.00 8.20 11.76
C TYR A 226 -11.69 9.13 10.76
N GLU A 227 -11.01 9.48 9.67
CA GLU A 227 -11.58 10.31 8.60
C GLU A 227 -12.76 9.60 7.90
N GLU A 228 -12.67 8.29 7.67
CA GLU A 228 -13.76 7.45 7.13
C GLU A 228 -15.00 7.50 8.03
N LEU A 229 -14.86 7.22 9.32
CA LEU A 229 -15.96 7.19 10.28
C LEU A 229 -16.58 8.58 10.51
N LEU A 230 -15.77 9.63 10.49
CA LEU A 230 -16.27 11.00 10.52
C LEU A 230 -17.16 11.31 9.31
N ALA A 231 -16.70 10.96 8.10
CA ALA A 231 -17.48 11.20 6.88
C ALA A 231 -18.81 10.44 6.90
N LEU A 232 -18.82 9.18 7.35
CA LEU A 232 -20.04 8.38 7.51
C LEU A 232 -21.00 8.97 8.53
N ASN A 233 -20.49 9.45 9.67
CA ASN A 233 -21.33 10.08 10.70
C ASN A 233 -21.95 11.40 10.23
N VAL A 234 -21.22 12.18 9.43
CA VAL A 234 -21.75 13.42 8.82
C VAL A 234 -22.82 13.11 7.80
N ALA A 235 -22.59 12.13 6.92
CA ALA A 235 -23.58 11.71 5.92
C ALA A 235 -24.88 11.21 6.57
N GLY A 236 -24.78 10.40 7.63
CA GLY A 236 -25.94 9.92 8.39
C GLY A 236 -26.68 11.01 9.18
N ALA A 237 -26.00 12.09 9.55
CA ALA A 237 -26.62 13.22 10.26
C ALA A 237 -27.40 14.14 9.30
N ALA A 238 -26.89 14.35 8.08
CA ALA A 238 -27.60 15.08 7.03
C ALA A 238 -28.95 14.42 6.65
N SER A 239 -29.10 13.11 6.89
CA SER A 239 -30.35 12.36 6.70
C SER A 239 -31.39 12.46 7.84
N GLY A 240 -31.25 13.42 8.77
CA GLY A 240 -32.34 13.79 9.70
C GLY A 240 -32.06 13.56 11.20
N ALA A 241 -30.82 13.28 11.60
CA ALA A 241 -30.45 13.24 13.01
C ALA A 241 -29.89 14.59 13.47
N ASN A 242 -30.30 15.08 14.65
CA ASN A 242 -29.79 16.32 15.23
C ASN A 242 -28.26 16.22 15.42
N ALA A 243 -27.52 16.89 14.54
CA ALA A 243 -26.09 16.67 14.32
C ALA A 243 -25.24 17.40 15.37
N ASN A 244 -25.03 16.80 16.54
CA ASN A 244 -23.99 17.28 17.44
C ASN A 244 -22.61 16.84 16.92
N ALA A 245 -21.87 17.77 16.32
CA ALA A 245 -20.53 17.52 15.75
C ALA A 245 -19.58 16.86 16.77
N ASN A 246 -19.60 17.30 18.03
CA ASN A 246 -18.76 16.72 19.07
C ASN A 246 -19.16 15.27 19.40
N ALA A 247 -20.46 14.97 19.39
CA ALA A 247 -20.93 13.60 19.61
C ALA A 247 -20.59 12.69 18.42
N ASN A 248 -20.65 13.19 17.18
CA ASN A 248 -20.24 12.47 15.98
C ASN A 248 -18.75 12.14 16.01
N GLU A 249 -17.95 13.10 16.43
CA GLU A 249 -16.51 12.93 16.57
C GLU A 249 -16.17 11.93 17.67
N GLN A 250 -16.78 12.05 18.85
CA GLN A 250 -16.56 11.09 19.94
C GLN A 250 -16.95 9.66 19.55
N ARG A 251 -18.04 9.47 18.80
CA ARG A 251 -18.42 8.16 18.24
C ARG A 251 -17.35 7.61 17.31
N ALA A 252 -16.80 8.44 16.43
CA ALA A 252 -15.70 8.03 15.55
C ALA A 252 -14.45 7.63 16.35
N VAL A 253 -14.06 8.42 17.37
CA VAL A 253 -12.90 8.11 18.24
C VAL A 253 -13.06 6.75 18.92
N LEU A 254 -14.21 6.52 19.56
CA LEU A 254 -14.49 5.26 20.25
C LEU A 254 -14.48 4.08 19.28
N LYS A 255 -15.05 4.25 18.08
CA LYS A 255 -15.11 3.17 17.09
C LYS A 255 -13.73 2.84 16.50
N VAL A 256 -12.90 3.84 16.19
CA VAL A 256 -11.52 3.59 15.76
C VAL A 256 -10.72 2.89 16.86
N ALA A 257 -10.91 3.31 18.12
CA ALA A 257 -10.23 2.68 19.25
C ALA A 257 -10.58 1.19 19.36
N GLU A 258 -11.86 0.84 19.22
CA GLU A 258 -12.34 -0.54 19.17
C GLU A 258 -11.73 -1.31 17.98
N MET A 259 -11.86 -0.79 16.75
CA MET A 259 -11.40 -1.45 15.51
C MET A 259 -9.90 -1.73 15.50
N MET A 260 -9.11 -0.91 16.19
CA MET A 260 -7.65 -1.03 16.25
C MET A 260 -7.13 -1.63 17.56
N ALA A 261 -8.03 -2.05 18.46
CA ALA A 261 -7.70 -2.46 19.82
C ALA A 261 -6.79 -1.44 20.56
N LEU A 262 -7.07 -0.15 20.40
CA LEU A 262 -6.37 0.94 21.09
C LEU A 262 -7.05 1.27 22.42
N ARG A 263 -6.25 1.73 23.38
CA ARG A 263 -6.80 2.35 24.60
C ARG A 263 -7.47 3.68 24.21
N SER A 264 -8.63 3.98 24.80
CA SER A 264 -9.38 5.20 24.49
C SER A 264 -8.54 6.47 24.64
N GLY A 265 -7.74 6.59 25.71
CA GLY A 265 -6.86 7.74 25.92
C GLY A 265 -5.81 7.94 24.82
N THR A 266 -5.34 6.86 24.18
CA THR A 266 -4.43 6.95 23.03
C THR A 266 -5.16 7.48 21.79
N ALA A 267 -6.38 7.02 21.54
CA ALA A 267 -7.19 7.50 20.42
C ALA A 267 -7.54 8.99 20.57
N GLU A 268 -7.93 9.42 21.78
CA GLU A 268 -8.19 10.83 22.11
C GLU A 268 -6.94 11.70 21.91
N GLU A 269 -5.78 11.22 22.36
CA GLU A 269 -4.51 11.91 22.16
C GLU A 269 -4.15 12.05 20.67
N TYR A 270 -4.37 11.01 19.87
CA TYR A 270 -4.13 11.05 18.43
C TYR A 270 -5.03 12.07 17.73
N VAL A 271 -6.31 12.12 18.10
CA VAL A 271 -7.23 13.17 17.60
C VAL A 271 -6.75 14.56 17.99
N ARG A 272 -6.27 14.76 19.23
CA ARG A 272 -5.72 16.04 19.66
C ARG A 272 -4.54 16.48 18.79
N TYR A 273 -3.63 15.57 18.44
CA TYR A 273 -2.52 15.87 17.52
C TYR A 273 -3.00 16.25 16.12
N TYR A 274 -3.91 15.46 15.56
CA TYR A 274 -4.49 15.75 14.25
C TYR A 274 -5.19 17.12 14.22
N ARG A 275 -6.01 17.44 15.23
CA ARG A 275 -6.68 18.74 15.37
C ARG A 275 -5.69 19.89 15.49
N ALA A 276 -4.60 19.72 16.24
CA ALA A 276 -3.57 20.73 16.36
C ALA A 276 -2.96 21.09 14.99
N GLY A 277 -2.69 20.09 14.15
CA GLY A 277 -2.29 20.29 12.75
C GLY A 277 -3.37 20.98 11.91
N ARG A 278 -4.62 20.50 11.98
CA ARG A 278 -5.76 21.08 11.25
C ARG A 278 -5.95 22.56 11.55
N LYS A 279 -5.76 22.97 12.82
CA LYS A 279 -5.91 24.35 13.28
C LYS A 279 -4.90 25.29 12.65
N THR A 280 -3.65 24.85 12.45
CA THR A 280 -2.61 25.72 11.92
C THR A 280 -2.61 25.75 10.40
N GLY A 281 -2.80 24.61 9.73
CA GLY A 281 -2.59 24.49 8.27
C GLY A 281 -1.14 24.73 7.82
N ASP A 282 -0.26 25.16 8.74
CA ASP A 282 1.16 25.39 8.51
C ASP A 282 1.91 24.08 8.26
N ILE A 283 2.36 23.91 7.02
CA ILE A 283 3.18 22.78 6.59
C ILE A 283 4.68 23.10 6.60
N ASP A 284 5.08 24.36 6.71
CA ASP A 284 6.49 24.81 6.61
C ASP A 284 7.34 24.13 7.68
N LYS A 285 6.80 24.01 8.89
CA LYS A 285 7.49 23.37 10.02
C LYS A 285 7.79 21.87 9.81
N PHE A 286 7.22 21.24 8.78
CA PHE A 286 7.46 19.84 8.45
C PHE A 286 8.34 19.64 7.20
N VAL A 287 8.54 20.67 6.38
CA VAL A 287 9.39 20.58 5.19
C VAL A 287 10.85 20.44 5.62
N GLY A 288 11.54 19.44 5.06
CA GLY A 288 12.90 19.08 5.45
C GLY A 288 13.00 18.37 6.80
N VAL A 289 11.87 18.10 7.48
CA VAL A 289 11.83 17.46 8.79
C VAL A 289 11.22 16.07 8.71
N LYS A 290 11.89 15.09 9.31
CA LYS A 290 11.38 13.71 9.39
C LYS A 290 10.27 13.60 10.44
N THR A 291 9.11 13.09 10.05
CA THR A 291 7.94 12.93 10.95
C THR A 291 7.76 11.47 11.36
N SER A 292 8.61 10.99 12.27
CA SER A 292 8.59 9.58 12.72
C SER A 292 7.73 9.32 13.97
N SER A 293 7.34 10.36 14.72
CA SER A 293 6.53 10.21 15.94
C SER A 293 5.03 10.33 15.67
N PRO A 294 4.16 9.70 16.49
CA PRO A 294 2.71 9.88 16.45
C PRO A 294 2.25 11.32 16.38
N LYS A 295 2.77 12.15 17.28
CA LYS A 295 2.45 13.57 17.32
C LYS A 295 2.81 14.29 16.02
N ALA A 296 4.07 14.19 15.60
CA ALA A 296 4.55 14.94 14.44
C ALA A 296 3.83 14.52 13.15
N TYR A 297 3.61 13.22 12.97
CA TYR A 297 2.92 12.70 11.80
C TYR A 297 1.44 13.12 11.76
N LEU A 298 0.71 12.99 12.87
CA LEU A 298 -0.73 13.34 12.91
C LEU A 298 -0.93 14.85 12.77
N GLU A 299 -0.07 15.67 13.36
CA GLU A 299 -0.08 17.12 13.11
C GLU A 299 0.23 17.44 11.64
N LEU A 300 1.19 16.76 11.00
CA LEU A 300 1.49 16.93 9.58
C LEU A 300 0.26 16.62 8.71
N VAL A 301 -0.38 15.47 8.93
CA VAL A 301 -1.57 15.08 8.15
C VAL A 301 -2.68 16.11 8.36
N GLY A 302 -2.91 16.55 9.60
CA GLY A 302 -3.88 17.60 9.90
C GLY A 302 -3.59 18.91 9.16
N ALA A 303 -2.34 19.38 9.20
CA ALA A 303 -1.93 20.60 8.51
C ALA A 303 -2.12 20.47 6.99
N LEU A 304 -1.69 19.36 6.39
CA LEU A 304 -1.87 19.07 4.95
C LEU A 304 -3.33 19.12 4.51
N ARG A 305 -4.25 18.56 5.30
CA ARG A 305 -5.69 18.60 4.98
C ARG A 305 -6.23 20.02 4.90
N THR A 306 -5.78 20.90 5.79
CA THR A 306 -6.21 22.32 5.79
C THR A 306 -5.55 23.09 4.66
N PHE A 307 -4.24 22.91 4.50
CA PHE A 307 -3.44 23.58 3.47
C PHE A 307 -3.94 23.30 2.05
N LEU A 308 -4.20 22.03 1.74
CA LEU A 308 -4.68 21.62 0.41
C LEU A 308 -6.12 22.05 0.15
N ALA A 309 -7.01 21.99 1.15
CA ALA A 309 -8.39 22.43 1.01
C ALA A 309 -8.50 23.92 0.66
N ALA A 310 -7.72 24.78 1.33
CA ALA A 310 -7.68 26.22 1.04
C ALA A 310 -7.20 26.52 -0.39
N SER A 311 -6.30 25.69 -0.92
CA SER A 311 -5.76 25.83 -2.28
C SER A 311 -6.78 25.43 -3.34
N ASP A 312 -7.53 24.36 -3.12
CA ASP A 312 -8.59 23.89 -4.02
C ASP A 312 -9.79 24.87 -4.07
N GLU A 313 -10.15 25.48 -2.94
CA GLU A 313 -11.17 26.54 -2.88
C GLU A 313 -10.75 27.78 -3.67
N THR A 314 -9.48 28.21 -3.53
CA THR A 314 -8.94 29.37 -4.26
C THR A 314 -8.93 29.12 -5.77
N ALA A 315 -8.56 27.90 -6.21
CA ALA A 315 -8.60 27.52 -7.62
C ALA A 315 -10.03 27.53 -8.19
N THR A 316 -11.02 27.12 -7.39
CA THR A 316 -12.44 27.10 -7.80
C THR A 316 -13.01 28.51 -7.96
N ILE A 317 -12.61 29.46 -7.08
CA ILE A 317 -13.05 30.87 -7.16
C ILE A 317 -12.43 31.59 -8.36
N VAL A 318 -11.16 31.36 -8.67
CA VAL A 318 -10.49 32.00 -9.82
C VAL A 318 -11.08 31.55 -11.15
N LEU A 319 -11.53 30.29 -11.25
CA LEU A 319 -12.20 29.78 -12.45
C LEU A 319 -13.62 30.33 -12.63
N SER A 320 -14.31 30.75 -11.56
CA SER A 320 -15.67 31.29 -11.64
C SER A 320 -15.73 32.81 -11.84
N THR A 321 -14.63 33.54 -11.64
CA THR A 321 -14.53 34.99 -11.89
C THR A 321 -13.92 35.34 -13.24
N SER A 322 -13.49 34.33 -14.02
CA SER A 322 -12.87 34.49 -15.35
C SER A 322 -13.84 34.29 -16.52
N THR A 323 -15.16 34.27 -16.26
CA THR A 323 -16.23 34.24 -17.27
C THR A 323 -16.91 35.60 -17.37
#